data_AF-A0A6P2ALX0-F1
#
_entry.id   AF-A0A6P2ALX0-F1
#
_cell.length_a   1.000
_cell.length_b   1.000
_cell.length_c   1.000
_cell.angle_alpha   90.00
_cell.angle_beta   90.00
_cell.angle_gamma   90.00
#
_symmetry.space_group_name_H-M   'P 1'
#
loop_
_entity.id
_entity.type
_entity.pdbx_description
1 polymer ?
#
loop_
_entity_poly.entity_id
_entity_poly.type
_entity_poly.pdbx_seq_one_letter_code
_entity_poly.pdbx_strand_id
1 'polypeptide(L)'
;MRDHLTADREANAIRMKRSTFVGVFLLVEGSKDKKLYERFFEKSLCQIVVISGKPSSKLKIISVLGILEESKFQGVLGIVDADFDHLESSAPITPN
;
A
#
# COMPACT_ATOMS: atom_id res chain seq x y z
N MET A 1 12.45 3.51 -15.12
CA MET A 1 13.30 2.47 -14.48
C MET A 1 13.53 2.71 -12.99
N ARG A 2 13.86 3.92 -12.53
CA ARG A 2 14.09 4.19 -11.10
C ARG A 2 12.84 4.00 -10.22
N ASP A 3 11.66 4.37 -10.71
CA ASP A 3 10.43 4.32 -9.92
C ASP A 3 9.93 2.88 -9.68
N HIS A 4 10.01 1.99 -10.68
CA HIS A 4 9.72 0.56 -10.50
C HIS A 4 10.64 -0.09 -9.46
N LEU A 5 11.94 0.25 -9.50
CA LEU A 5 12.90 -0.21 -8.49
C LEU A 5 12.50 0.20 -7.07
N THR A 6 11.73 1.28 -6.89
CA THR A 6 11.20 1.67 -5.58
C THR A 6 9.97 0.87 -5.17
N ALA A 7 9.06 0.54 -6.09
CA ALA A 7 7.88 -0.28 -5.78
C ALA A 7 8.28 -1.72 -5.40
N ASP A 8 9.21 -2.33 -6.15
CA ASP A 8 9.77 -3.64 -5.83
C ASP A 8 10.41 -3.68 -4.44
N ARG A 9 11.10 -2.60 -4.03
CA ARG A 9 11.70 -2.49 -2.70
C ARG A 9 10.65 -2.50 -1.59
N GLU A 10 9.57 -1.74 -1.73
CA GLU A 10 8.48 -1.73 -0.74
C GLU A 10 7.77 -3.10 -0.68
N ALA A 11 7.46 -3.69 -1.84
CA ALA A 11 6.84 -5.00 -1.93
C ALA A 11 7.71 -6.08 -1.27
N ASN A 12 9.01 -6.07 -1.53
CA ASN A 12 9.96 -7.00 -0.89
C ASN A 12 10.09 -6.74 0.61
N ALA A 13 10.06 -5.49 1.06
CA ALA A 13 10.05 -5.19 2.49
C ALA A 13 8.80 -5.75 3.19
N ILE A 14 7.63 -5.67 2.55
CA ILE A 14 6.37 -6.27 3.05
C ILE A 14 6.48 -7.80 3.09
N ARG A 15 7.01 -8.42 2.02
CA ARG A 15 7.26 -9.87 1.97
C ARG A 15 8.19 -10.33 3.09
N MET A 16 9.27 -9.60 3.36
CA MET A 16 10.17 -9.94 4.47
C MET A 16 9.46 -9.85 5.82
N LYS A 17 8.62 -8.83 6.05
CA LYS A 17 7.83 -8.69 7.29
C LYS A 17 6.84 -9.83 7.51
N ARG A 18 6.33 -10.45 6.43
CA ARG A 18 5.43 -11.61 6.54
C ARG A 18 6.07 -12.79 7.28
N SER A 19 7.40 -12.90 7.30
CA SER A 19 8.10 -13.95 8.08
C SER A 19 7.91 -13.84 9.60
N THR A 20 7.60 -12.64 10.10
CA THR A 20 7.43 -12.37 11.54
C THR A 20 6.02 -11.89 11.91
N PHE A 21 5.15 -11.67 10.94
CA PHE A 21 3.80 -11.14 11.16
C PHE A 21 2.76 -11.79 10.25
N VAL A 22 1.71 -12.36 10.86
CA VAL A 22 0.65 -13.13 10.16
C VAL A 22 -0.62 -12.29 9.90
N GLY A 23 -0.68 -11.05 10.40
CA GLY A 23 -1.86 -10.18 10.25
C GLY A 23 -1.96 -9.44 8.91
N VAL A 24 -2.78 -8.40 8.87
CA VAL A 24 -3.02 -7.58 7.68
C VAL A 24 -2.01 -6.44 7.57
N PHE A 25 -1.50 -6.19 6.37
CA PHE A 25 -0.70 -5.00 6.05
C PHE A 25 -1.60 -3.94 5.42
N LEU A 26 -1.74 -2.79 6.09
CA LEU A 26 -2.48 -1.65 5.57
C LEU A 26 -1.50 -0.63 4.98
N LEU A 27 -1.56 -0.40 3.68
CA LEU A 27 -0.72 0.55 2.96
C LEU A 27 -1.42 1.91 2.90
N VAL A 28 -0.72 2.96 3.31
CA VAL A 28 -1.24 4.35 3.32
C VAL A 28 -0.19 5.32 2.80
N GLU A 29 -0.61 6.47 2.29
CA GLU A 29 0.29 7.42 1.63
C GLU A 29 1.18 8.20 2.60
N GLY A 30 0.63 8.56 3.76
CA GLY A 30 1.25 9.50 4.67
C GLY A 30 1.24 9.09 6.14
N SER A 31 2.06 9.81 6.92
CA SER A 31 2.13 9.65 8.37
C SER A 31 0.87 10.13 9.09
N LYS A 32 0.10 11.05 8.48
CA LYS A 32 -1.21 11.49 9.00
C LYS A 32 -2.23 10.36 8.93
N ASP A 33 -2.30 9.68 7.79
CA ASP A 33 -3.19 8.54 7.58
C ASP A 33 -2.85 7.42 8.55
N LYS A 34 -1.56 7.13 8.73
CA LYS A 34 -1.11 6.18 9.75
C LYS A 34 -1.64 6.54 11.14
N LYS A 35 -1.46 7.78 11.60
CA LYS A 35 -1.94 8.23 12.92
C LYS A 35 -3.46 8.17 13.07
N LEU A 36 -4.19 8.32 11.97
CA LEU A 36 -5.64 8.18 11.93
C LEU A 36 -6.03 6.70 12.05
N TYR A 37 -5.52 5.87 11.13
CA TYR A 37 -5.87 4.46 11.03
C TYR A 37 -5.36 3.60 12.20
N GLU A 38 -4.23 3.93 12.82
CA GLU A 38 -3.71 3.23 14.02
C GLU A 38 -4.71 3.23 15.19
N ARG A 39 -5.71 4.10 15.19
CA ARG A 39 -6.76 4.17 16.21
C ARG A 39 -7.86 3.13 16.04
N PHE A 40 -8.00 2.58 14.84
CA PHE A 40 -9.10 1.68 14.48
C PHE A 40 -8.70 0.21 14.43
N PHE A 41 -7.41 -0.11 14.55
CA PHE A 41 -6.90 -1.47 14.40
C PHE A 41 -6.05 -1.92 15.59
N GLU A 42 -6.18 -3.18 15.96
CA GLU A 42 -5.28 -3.82 16.91
C GLU A 42 -3.90 -4.07 16.28
N LYS A 43 -2.84 -3.62 16.96
CA LYS A 43 -1.45 -3.71 16.47
C LYS A 43 -0.95 -5.16 16.27
N SER A 44 -1.55 -6.12 16.96
CA SER A 44 -1.27 -7.55 16.81
C SER A 44 -1.86 -8.15 15.53
N LEU A 45 -2.91 -7.52 14.98
CA LEU A 45 -3.68 -8.00 13.83
C LEU A 45 -3.44 -7.17 12.57
N CYS A 46 -3.04 -5.90 12.71
CA CYS A 46 -2.77 -5.01 11.59
C CYS A 46 -1.46 -4.24 11.75
N GLN A 47 -0.65 -4.20 10.69
CA GLN A 47 0.51 -3.33 10.57
C GLN A 47 0.29 -2.29 9.48
N ILE A 48 0.38 -1.01 9.87
CA ILE A 48 0.26 0.10 8.93
C ILE A 48 1.64 0.45 8.35
N VAL A 49 1.74 0.42 7.02
CA VAL A 49 2.94 0.72 6.25
C VAL A 49 2.71 2.00 5.47
N VAL A 50 3.53 3.02 5.75
CA VAL A 50 3.50 4.28 5.00
C VAL A 50 4.34 4.12 3.74
N ILE A 51 3.72 4.30 2.59
CA ILE A 51 4.38 4.27 1.28
C ILE A 51 4.22 5.65 0.65
N SER A 52 5.31 6.42 0.70
CA SER A 52 5.40 7.72 0.06
C SER A 52 6.43 7.70 -1.07
N GLY A 53 6.23 8.51 -2.10
CA GLY A 53 7.21 8.64 -3.18
C GLY A 53 6.77 9.57 -4.30
N LYS A 54 7.73 9.94 -5.14
CA LYS A 54 7.47 10.61 -6.42
C LYS A 54 7.21 9.55 -7.51
N PRO A 55 6.46 9.89 -8.58
CA PRO A 55 5.72 11.14 -8.77
C PRO A 55 4.46 11.25 -7.90
N SER A 56 3.90 10.12 -7.43
CA SER A 56 2.71 10.08 -6.59
C SER A 56 2.77 8.89 -5.63
N SER A 57 2.42 9.11 -4.36
CA SER A 57 2.34 8.07 -3.33
C SER A 57 1.26 7.05 -3.66
N LYS A 58 0.10 7.53 -4.13
CA LYS A 58 -1.00 6.70 -4.64
C LYS A 58 -0.57 5.75 -5.75
N LEU A 59 0.05 6.26 -6.82
CA LEU A 59 0.54 5.41 -7.91
C LEU A 59 1.57 4.39 -7.43
N LYS A 60 2.38 4.77 -6.44
CA LYS A 60 3.35 3.86 -5.83
C LYS A 60 2.65 2.74 -5.04
N ILE A 61 1.62 3.05 -4.24
CA ILE A 61 0.81 2.04 -3.53
C ILE A 61 0.15 1.08 -4.52
N ILE A 62 -0.49 1.60 -5.57
CA ILE A 62 -1.11 0.78 -6.62
C ILE A 62 -0.07 -0.15 -7.26
N SER A 63 1.11 0.36 -7.59
CA SER A 63 2.20 -0.44 -8.16
C SER A 63 2.67 -1.55 -7.20
N VAL A 64 2.79 -1.24 -5.91
CA VAL A 64 3.18 -2.21 -4.88
C VAL A 64 2.12 -3.30 -4.72
N LEU A 65 0.83 -2.93 -4.73
CA LEU A 65 -0.27 -3.88 -4.67
C LEU A 65 -0.25 -4.82 -5.87
N GLY A 66 -0.05 -4.31 -7.10
CA GLY A 66 0.07 -5.14 -8.30
C GLY A 66 1.20 -6.18 -8.18
N ILE A 67 2.39 -5.78 -7.72
CA ILE A 67 3.52 -6.68 -7.50
C ILE A 67 3.20 -7.77 -6.44
N LEU A 68 2.50 -7.39 -5.37
CA LEU A 68 2.11 -8.33 -4.32
C LEU A 68 1.04 -9.32 -4.80
N GLU A 69 0.10 -8.84 -5.61
CA GLU A 69 -0.97 -9.62 -6.23
C GLU A 69 -0.43 -10.67 -7.21
N GLU A 70 0.54 -10.32 -8.06
CA GLU A 70 1.24 -11.27 -8.93
C GLU A 70 1.85 -12.45 -8.14
N SER A 71 2.31 -12.17 -6.92
CA SER A 71 2.83 -13.20 -6.00
C SER A 71 1.78 -13.87 -5.10
N LYS A 72 0.48 -13.60 -5.32
CA LYS A 72 -0.66 -14.09 -4.52
C LYS A 72 -0.53 -13.79 -3.02
N PHE A 73 0.13 -12.68 -2.68
CA PHE A 73 0.37 -12.29 -1.30
C PHE A 73 -0.96 -11.99 -0.61
N GLN A 74 -1.21 -12.63 0.54
CA GLN A 74 -2.47 -12.51 1.27
C GLN A 74 -2.39 -11.42 2.36
N GLY A 75 -3.55 -10.84 2.69
CA GLY A 75 -3.69 -9.92 3.81
C GLY A 75 -2.98 -8.59 3.60
N VAL A 76 -3.17 -7.98 2.43
CA VAL A 76 -2.72 -6.61 2.13
C VAL A 76 -3.92 -5.79 1.66
N LEU A 77 -4.02 -4.55 2.13
CA LEU A 77 -5.04 -3.59 1.73
C LEU A 77 -4.36 -2.23 1.53
N GLY A 78 -4.68 -1.52 0.45
CA GLY A 78 -4.27 -0.13 0.26
C GLY A 78 -5.43 0.84 0.45
N ILE A 79 -5.18 1.96 1.13
CA ILE A 79 -6.10 3.10 1.15
C ILE A 79 -5.36 4.29 0.57
N VAL A 80 -5.93 4.87 -0.48
CA VAL A 80 -5.39 6.02 -1.21
C VAL A 80 -6.48 7.08 -1.36
N ASP A 81 -6.08 8.34 -1.44
CA ASP A 81 -7.02 9.42 -1.66
C ASP A 81 -7.54 9.36 -3.12
N ALA A 82 -8.83 9.62 -3.30
CA ALA A 82 -9.43 9.65 -4.62
C ALA A 82 -8.94 10.86 -5.45
N ASP A 83 -8.41 11.90 -4.81
CA ASP A 83 -8.04 13.17 -5.45
C ASP A 83 -9.09 13.63 -6.47
N PHE A 84 -8.71 13.74 -7.74
CA PHE A 84 -9.58 14.13 -8.85
C PHE A 84 -10.00 12.95 -9.74
N ASP A 85 -9.67 11.69 -9.38
CA ASP A 85 -9.91 10.52 -10.24
C ASP A 85 -11.37 10.38 -10.66
N HIS A 86 -12.29 10.71 -9.74
CA HIS A 86 -13.74 10.66 -10.01
C HIS A 86 -14.20 11.73 -11.00
N LEU A 87 -13.49 12.85 -11.10
CA LEU A 87 -13.80 13.92 -12.05
C LEU A 87 -13.13 13.68 -13.41
N GLU A 88 -11.98 13.04 -13.42
CA GLU A 88 -11.19 12.77 -14.63
C GLU A 88 -11.55 11.45 -15.32
N SER A 89 -12.50 10.66 -14.78
CA SER A 89 -12.83 9.31 -15.26
C SER A 89 -11.64 8.34 -15.24
N SER A 90 -10.63 8.64 -14.42
CA SER A 90 -9.35 7.94 -14.36
C SER A 90 -9.27 6.97 -13.18
N ALA A 91 -10.40 6.35 -12.82
CA ALA A 91 -10.45 5.40 -11.72
C ALA A 91 -9.40 4.30 -11.93
N PRO A 92 -8.50 4.07 -10.95
CA PRO A 92 -7.47 3.06 -11.08
C PRO A 92 -8.14 1.68 -11.19
N ILE A 93 -7.77 0.94 -12.23
CA ILE A 93 -8.22 -0.44 -12.41
C ILE A 93 -7.38 -1.31 -11.47
N THR A 94 -7.83 -1.51 -10.24
CA THR A 94 -7.30 -2.56 -9.35
C THR A 94 -8.36 -3.64 -9.15
N PRO A 95 -7.99 -4.94 -9.21
CA PRO A 95 -8.95 -6.03 -8.99
C PRO A 95 -9.33 -6.21 -7.51
N ASN A 96 -8.58 -5.58 -6.60
CA ASN A 96 -8.84 -5.51 -5.16
C ASN A 96 -9.49 -4.18 -4.79
#